data_AF-A0A2U1NI60-F1
#
_entry.id   AF-A0A2U1NI60-F1
#
_cell.length_a   1.000
_cell.length_b   1.000
_cell.length_c   1.000
_cell.angle_alpha   90.00
_cell.angle_beta   90.00
_cell.angle_gamma   90.00
#
_symmetry.space_group_name_H-M   'P 1'
#
loop_
_entity.id
_entity.type
_entity.pdbx_description
1 polymer ?
#
loop_
_entity_poly.entity_id
_entity_poly.type
_entity_poly.pdbx_seq_one_letter_code
_entity_poly.pdbx_strand_id
1 'polypeptide(L)' 'MWVDQGKQSLCGLRLFESGSEFSVWYQDRDEQWRIAGDVPWKEFVNGVKRIRIMLKDETIFRPLTLV' A
#
# COMPACT_ATOMS: atom_id res chain seq x y z
N MET A 1 4.52 -19.37 -10.66
CA MET A 1 5.39 -18.63 -9.73
C MET A 1 4.45 -17.80 -8.86
N TRP A 2 3.96 -18.40 -7.77
CA TRP A 2 3.02 -17.74 -6.86
C TRP A 2 3.84 -17.28 -5.66
N VAL A 3 3.89 -15.97 -5.44
CA VAL A 3 4.51 -15.38 -4.25
C VAL A 3 3.44 -15.42 -3.16
N ASP A 4 3.77 -16.06 -2.05
CA ASP A 4 2.90 -16.30 -0.89
C ASP A 4 2.26 -14.99 -0.41
N GLN A 5 0.98 -14.76 -0.74
CA GLN A 5 0.21 -13.67 -0.19
C GLN A 5 -0.27 -14.10 1.20
N GLY A 6 0.28 -13.46 2.24
CA GLY A 6 -0.07 -13.71 3.63
C GLY A 6 -1.58 -13.84 3.84
N LYS A 7 -1.96 -14.83 4.65
CA LYS A 7 -3.34 -15.25 4.93
C LYS A 7 -4.26 -14.06 5.24
N GLN A 8 -5.19 -13.75 4.34
CA GLN A 8 -6.17 -12.66 4.52
C GLN A 8 -7.40 -13.15 5.32
N SER A 9 -7.87 -12.33 6.27
CA SER A 9 -9.10 -12.57 7.05
C SER A 9 -10.31 -11.96 6.33
N LEU A 10 -11.41 -12.71 6.26
CA LEU A 10 -12.60 -12.43 5.43
C LEU A 10 -13.46 -11.24 5.88
N CYS A 11 -13.21 -10.66 7.06
CA CYS A 11 -13.87 -9.44 7.54
C CYS A 11 -12.99 -8.17 7.46
N GLY A 12 -11.89 -8.22 6.71
CA GLY A 12 -10.89 -7.16 6.64
C GLY A 12 -11.16 -6.05 5.61
N LEU A 13 -10.23 -5.10 5.53
CA LEU A 13 -10.26 -3.93 4.63
C LEU A 13 -10.12 -4.28 3.13
N ARG A 14 -10.01 -5.57 2.76
CA ARG A 14 -9.92 -6.06 1.37
C ARG A 14 -8.86 -5.34 0.52
N LEU A 15 -7.73 -4.97 1.12
CA LEU A 15 -6.76 -4.00 0.60
C LEU A 15 -6.21 -4.28 -0.82
N PHE A 16 -6.26 -5.53 -1.27
CA PHE A 16 -5.75 -5.96 -2.57
C PHE A 16 -6.87 -6.44 -3.52
N GLU A 17 -8.13 -6.23 -3.16
CA GLU A 17 -9.28 -6.48 -4.02
C GLU A 17 -9.64 -5.21 -4.81
N SER A 18 -10.03 -5.37 -6.08
CA SER A 18 -10.37 -4.25 -6.96
C SER A 18 -11.50 -3.36 -6.40
N GLY A 19 -12.45 -3.97 -5.69
CA GLY A 19 -13.61 -3.30 -5.08
C GLY A 19 -13.38 -2.71 -3.69
N SER A 20 -12.17 -2.74 -3.13
CA SER A 20 -11.94 -2.10 -1.84
C SER A 20 -11.91 -0.58 -1.95
N GLU A 21 -12.48 0.10 -0.96
CA GLU A 21 -12.40 1.56 -0.81
C GLU A 21 -11.03 2.00 -0.27
N PHE A 22 -10.21 1.07 0.21
CA PHE A 22 -8.91 1.36 0.80
C PHE A 22 -7.77 0.97 -0.14
N SER A 23 -6.65 1.67 -0.01
CA SER A 23 -5.39 1.38 -0.68
C SER A 23 -4.24 1.37 0.33
N VAL A 24 -3.24 0.52 0.09
CA VAL A 24 -2.01 0.49 0.89
C VAL A 24 -0.94 1.25 0.16
N TRP A 25 -0.37 2.22 0.86
CA TRP A 25 0.77 2.99 0.40
C TRP A 25 1.95 2.73 1.32
N TYR A 26 3.16 2.80 0.77
CA TYR A 26 4.37 2.68 1.54
C TYR A 26 5.38 3.75 1.13
N GLN A 27 6.19 4.17 2.09
CA GLN A 27 7.30 5.07 1.85
C GLN A 27 8.56 4.22 1.62
N ASP A 28 9.21 4.38 0.47
CA ASP A 28 10.42 3.65 0.11
C ASP A 28 11.69 4.29 0.73
N ARG A 29 12.87 3.76 0.35
CA ARG A 29 14.17 4.25 0.84
C ARG A 29 14.45 5.69 0.43
N ASP A 30 13.95 6.10 -0.73
CA ASP A 30 14.09 7.43 -1.32
C ASP A 30 13.00 8.39 -0.83
N GLU A 31 12.27 7.98 0.21
CA GLU A 31 11.24 8.75 0.89
C GLU A 31 10.02 9.06 0.02
N GLN A 32 9.86 8.32 -1.08
CA GLN A 32 8.72 8.44 -1.98
C GLN A 32 7.57 7.53 -1.56
N TRP A 33 6.34 8.03 -1.65
CA TRP A 33 5.14 7.23 -1.43
C TRP A 33 4.77 6.47 -2.69
N ARG A 34 4.61 5.14 -2.57
CA ARG A 34 4.20 4.22 -3.64
C ARG A 34 3.07 3.31 -3.20
N ILE A 35 2.34 2.74 -4.15
CA ILE A 35 1.26 1.77 -3.88
C ILE A 35 1.90 0.40 -3.64
N ALA A 36 1.50 -0.29 -2.57
CA ALA A 36 2.03 -1.61 -2.28
C ALA A 36 1.64 -2.65 -3.35
N GLY A 37 2.61 -3.47 -3.77
CA GLY A 37 2.44 -4.48 -4.81
C GLY A 37 3.06 -4.12 -6.16
N ASP A 38 3.68 -2.94 -6.27
CA ASP A 38 4.46 -2.49 -7.43
C ASP A 38 5.84 -3.17 -7.55
N VAL A 39 6.40 -3.68 -6.45
CA VAL A 39 7.70 -4.36 -6.40
C VAL A 39 7.62 -5.77 -5.78
N PRO A 40 8.59 -6.67 -6.04
CA PRO A 40 8.66 -7.98 -5.40
C PRO A 40 8.70 -7.90 -3.87
N TRP A 41 8.08 -8.88 -3.18
CA TRP A 41 7.99 -8.90 -1.71
C TRP A 41 9.34 -8.71 -1.00
N LYS A 42 10.39 -9.38 -1.49
CA LYS A 42 11.74 -9.28 -0.90
C LYS A 42 12.31 -7.85 -1.01
N GLU A 43 12.03 -7.15 -2.10
CA GLU A 43 12.46 -5.77 -2.27
C GLU A 43 11.65 -4.83 -1.40
N PHE A 44 10.33 -5.05 -1.33
CA PHE A 44 9.43 -4.30 -0.46
C PHE A 44 9.87 -4.35 1.01
N VAL A 45 10.05 -5.55 1.59
CA VAL A 45 10.42 -5.71 3.01
C VAL A 45 11.78 -5.10 3.34
N ASN A 46 12.69 -5.06 2.37
CA ASN A 46 14.00 -4.46 2.53
C ASN A 46 13.98 -2.94 2.37
N GLY A 47 12.99 -2.39 1.67
CA GLY A 47 12.94 -0.99 1.25
C GLY A 47 11.96 -0.11 2.02
N VAL A 48 10.95 -0.70 2.66
CA VAL A 48 9.87 0.05 3.29
C VAL A 48 10.31 0.74 4.58
N LYS A 49 10.09 2.06 4.65
CA LYS A 49 10.27 2.88 5.85
C LYS A 49 8.96 3.06 6.63
N ARG A 50 7.83 3.22 5.93
CA ARG A 50 6.49 3.47 6.53
C ARG A 50 5.39 2.84 5.68
N ILE A 51 4.26 2.52 6.29
CA ILE A 51 3.06 2.01 5.61
C ILE A 51 1.86 2.86 6.05
N ARG A 52 0.95 3.13 5.11
CA ARG A 52 -0.34 3.81 5.34
C ARG A 52 -1.45 3.04 4.64
N ILE A 53 -2.61 3.02 5.28
CA ILE A 53 -3.86 2.62 4.65
C ILE A 53 -4.65 3.90 4.43
N MET A 54 -5.07 4.16 3.20
CA MET A 54 -5.78 5.38 2.81
C MET A 54 -7.09 5.04 2.11
N LEU A 55 -8.13 5.81 2.39
CA LEU A 55 -9.36 5.79 1.59
C LEU A 55 -9.03 6.32 0.18
N LYS A 56 -9.45 5.60 -0.86
CA LYS A 56 -9.13 5.93 -2.27
C LYS A 56 -9.62 7.33 -2.67
N ASP A 57 -10.70 7.82 -2.07
CA ASP A 57 -11.23 9.16 -2.35
C ASP A 57 -10.41 10.29 -1.70
N GLU A 58 -9.74 10.03 -0.57
CA GLU A 58 -8.85 11.01 0.07
C GLU A 58 -7.53 11.19 -0.69
N THR A 59 -7.06 10.14 -1.36
CA THR A 59 -5.85 10.19 -2.20
C THR A 59 -5.95 11.12 -3.40
N ILE A 60 -7.17 11.44 -3.87
CA ILE A 60 -7.38 12.31 -5.03
C ILE A 60 -7.40 13.79 -4.64
N PHE A 61 -7.61 14.14 -3.35
CA PHE A 61 -7.94 15.52 -2.97
C PHE A 61 -6.88 16.30 -2.18
N ARG A 62 -5.74 15.71 -1.80
CA ARG A 62 -4.65 16.49 -1.16
C ARG A 62 -3.26 15.99 -1.58
N PRO A 63 -2.45 16.79 -2.29
CA PRO A 63 -1.00 16.59 -2.28
C PRO A 63 -0.56 16.71 -0.82
N LEU A 64 0.02 15.66 -0.26
CA LEU A 64 0.52 15.61 1.12
C LEU A 64 1.74 16.54 1.37
N THR A 65 1.94 17.56 0.52
CA THR A 65 3.05 18.51 0.54
C THR A 65 2.66 19.88 1.13
N LEU A 66 1.43 20.06 1.61
CA LEU A 66 0.99 21.29 2.26
C LEU A 66 0.66 21.04 3.75
N VAL A 67 1.72 21.00 4.55
CA VAL A 67 1.76 21.48 5.94
C VAL A 67 3.05 22.27 6.13
#